data_AF-I0QRV5-F1
#
_entry.id   AF-I0QRV5-F1
#
_cell.length_a   1.000
_cell.length_b   1.000
_cell.length_c   1.000
_cell.angle_alpha   90.00
_cell.angle_beta   90.00
_cell.angle_gamma   90.00
#
_symmetry.space_group_name_H-M   'P 1'
#
loop_
_entity.id
_entity.type
_entity.pdbx_description
1 polymer ?
#
loop_
_entity_poly.entity_id
_entity_poly.type
_entity_poly.pdbx_seq_one_letter_code
_entity_poly.pdbx_strand_id
1 'polypeptide(L)'
;MTTFAISTSDKNDKLNSKLISLYGTQNFLLVDDFLRIVISDKDVTSEDVFKKLNHQGDVDGKLVIFAVNSYFGFHNKTTWEWLKARGV
;
A
#
# COMPACT_ATOMS: atom_id res chain seq x y z
N MET A 1 3.11 5.52 12.81
CA MET A 1 3.45 4.89 11.52
C MET A 1 2.61 3.64 11.37
N THR A 2 1.76 3.61 10.35
CA THR A 2 0.83 2.51 10.07
C THR A 2 1.12 1.97 8.69
N THR A 3 1.14 0.64 8.56
CA THR A 3 1.35 -0.04 7.29
C THR A 3 0.00 -0.46 6.72
N PHE A 4 -0.21 -0.22 5.44
CA PHE A 4 -1.42 -0.62 4.73
C PHE A 4 -1.08 -1.50 3.54
N ALA A 5 -1.81 -2.60 3.41
CA ALA A 5 -1.83 -3.44 2.22
C ALA A 5 -2.99 -2.99 1.34
N ILE A 6 -2.72 -2.76 0.06
CA ILE A 6 -3.70 -2.35 -0.95
C ILE A 6 -3.70 -3.43 -2.02
N SER A 7 -4.80 -4.18 -2.09
CA SER A 7 -4.99 -5.26 -3.06
C SER A 7 -5.94 -4.80 -4.17
N THR A 8 -5.65 -5.13 -5.41
CA THR A 8 -6.47 -4.86 -6.60
C THR A 8 -6.83 -6.15 -7.33
N SER A 9 -7.96 -6.14 -8.07
CA SER A 9 -8.32 -7.27 -8.94
C SER A 9 -7.50 -7.33 -10.23
N ASP A 10 -6.96 -6.20 -10.65
CA ASP A 10 -6.27 -6.03 -11.92
C ASP A 10 -4.98 -5.23 -11.70
N LYS A 11 -4.04 -5.39 -12.65
CA LYS A 11 -2.84 -4.56 -12.68
C LYS A 11 -3.24 -3.09 -12.83
N ASN A 12 -2.71 -2.24 -11.94
CA ASN A 12 -3.06 -0.83 -11.88
C ASN A 12 -1.84 0.07 -11.70
N ASP A 13 -1.24 0.47 -12.81
CA ASP A 13 -0.04 1.33 -12.81
C ASP A 13 -0.36 2.78 -12.43
N LYS A 14 -1.58 3.26 -12.72
CA LYS A 14 -2.03 4.59 -12.28
C LYS A 14 -2.05 4.68 -10.75
N LEU A 15 -2.53 3.63 -10.09
CA LEU A 15 -2.54 3.54 -8.63
C LEU A 15 -1.11 3.59 -8.06
N ASN A 16 -0.14 2.94 -8.71
CA ASN A 16 1.27 3.00 -8.28
C ASN A 16 1.79 4.43 -8.25
N SER A 17 1.65 5.15 -9.37
CA SER A 17 2.07 6.54 -9.48
C SER A 17 1.42 7.44 -8.43
N LYS A 18 0.14 7.21 -8.15
CA LYS A 18 -0.61 7.97 -7.14
C LYS A 18 -0.14 7.66 -5.72
N LEU A 19 0.06 6.40 -5.37
CA LEU A 19 0.57 6.02 -4.05
C LEU A 19 1.99 6.55 -3.82
N ILE A 20 2.85 6.51 -4.84
CA ILE A 20 4.18 7.13 -4.79
C ILE A 20 4.06 8.63 -4.58
N SER A 21 3.15 9.32 -5.28
CA SER A 21 2.92 10.75 -5.08
C SER A 21 2.41 11.10 -3.69
N LEU A 22 1.61 10.23 -3.06
CA LEU A 22 1.00 10.48 -1.75
C LEU A 22 1.95 10.17 -0.59
N TYR A 23 2.75 9.11 -0.72
CA TYR A 23 3.53 8.52 0.38
C TYR A 23 5.04 8.64 0.20
N GLY A 24 5.52 8.87 -1.03
CA GLY A 24 6.92 8.85 -1.41
C GLY A 24 7.40 7.43 -1.75
N THR A 25 8.39 7.34 -2.65
CA THR A 25 8.95 6.07 -3.14
C THR A 25 9.50 5.20 -2.02
N GLN A 26 10.06 5.79 -0.96
CA GLN A 26 10.60 5.08 0.20
C GLN A 26 9.54 4.41 1.07
N ASN A 27 8.29 4.87 0.98
CA ASN A 27 7.16 4.37 1.77
C ASN A 27 6.16 3.58 0.92
N PHE A 28 6.52 3.29 -0.32
CA PHE A 28 5.74 2.50 -1.25
C PHE A 28 6.52 1.25 -1.65
N LEU A 29 5.85 0.11 -1.66
CA LEU A 29 6.37 -1.14 -2.17
C LEU A 29 5.32 -1.78 -3.07
N LEU A 30 5.69 -2.03 -4.32
CA LEU A 30 4.94 -2.94 -5.19
C LEU A 30 5.41 -4.36 -4.89
N VAL A 31 4.52 -5.20 -4.37
CA VAL A 31 4.83 -6.59 -4.01
C VAL A 31 4.70 -7.48 -5.25
N ASP A 32 3.60 -7.32 -5.97
CA ASP A 32 3.31 -7.91 -7.27
C ASP A 32 2.28 -7.02 -8.03
N ASP A 33 1.74 -7.49 -9.14
CA ASP A 33 0.77 -6.71 -9.95
C ASP A 33 -0.51 -6.32 -9.17
N PHE A 34 -0.85 -7.06 -8.12
CA PHE A 34 -2.11 -6.97 -7.38
C PHE A 34 -1.95 -6.42 -5.97
N LEU A 35 -0.80 -6.62 -5.32
CA LEU A 35 -0.54 -6.20 -3.95
C LEU A 35 0.49 -5.07 -3.87
N ARG A 36 0.08 -3.99 -3.21
CA ARG A 36 0.93 -2.85 -2.85
C ARG A 36 0.96 -2.71 -1.35
N ILE A 37 2.07 -2.23 -0.82
CA ILE A 37 2.20 -1.86 0.57
C ILE A 37 2.59 -0.39 0.64
N VAL A 38 1.91 0.35 1.50
CA VAL A 38 2.27 1.73 1.83
C VAL A 38 2.45 1.92 3.31
N ILE A 39 3.36 2.81 3.68
CA ILE A 39 3.54 3.26 5.05
C ILE A 39 3.13 4.72 5.16
N SER A 40 2.34 5.00 6.18
CA SER A 40 1.88 6.35 6.47
C SER A 40 2.16 6.72 7.92
N ASP A 41 2.70 7.92 8.13
CA ASP A 41 2.81 8.53 9.45
C ASP A 41 1.55 9.29 9.86
N LYS A 42 0.65 9.56 8.89
CA LYS A 42 -0.53 10.41 9.07
C LYS A 42 -1.83 9.62 9.06
N ASP A 43 -1.90 8.54 8.29
CA ASP A 43 -3.11 7.72 8.17
C ASP A 43 -3.16 6.69 9.29
N VAL A 44 -4.29 6.65 9.99
CA VAL A 44 -4.51 5.73 11.11
C VAL A 44 -5.36 4.56 10.66
N THR A 45 -6.30 4.80 9.73
CA THR A 45 -7.25 3.80 9.26
C THR A 45 -7.17 3.61 7.75
N SER A 46 -7.64 2.45 7.28
CA SER A 46 -7.77 2.18 5.84
C SER A 46 -8.75 3.15 5.16
N GLU A 47 -9.71 3.71 5.90
CA GLU A 47 -10.64 4.71 5.40
C GLU A 47 -9.93 6.05 5.10
N ASP A 48 -8.92 6.44 5.89
CA ASP A 48 -8.13 7.65 5.64
C ASP A 48 -7.37 7.55 4.31
N VAL A 49 -6.76 6.37 4.07
CA VAL A 49 -6.09 6.06 2.80
C VAL A 49 -7.10 6.10 1.64
N PHE A 50 -8.27 5.47 1.82
CA PHE A 50 -9.33 5.50 0.81
C PHE A 50 -9.79 6.92 0.48
N LYS A 51 -10.03 7.77 1.49
CA LYS A 51 -10.43 9.18 1.29
C LYS A 51 -9.39 9.97 0.50
N LYS A 52 -8.10 9.79 0.80
CA LYS A 52 -7.00 10.42 0.03
C LYS A 52 -6.95 9.95 -1.41
N LEU A 53 -7.19 8.66 -1.65
CA LEU A 53 -7.26 8.10 -3.00
C LEU A 53 -8.48 8.60 -3.76
N ASN A 54 -9.65 8.66 -3.12
CA ASN A 54 -10.92 9.01 -3.75
C ASN A 54 -11.11 10.53 -3.94
N HIS A 55 -10.37 11.37 -3.21
CA HIS A 55 -10.47 12.84 -3.33
C HIS A 55 -10.10 13.42 -4.72
N GLN A 56 -9.60 12.60 -5.64
CA GLN A 56 -9.25 13.02 -7.00
C GLN A 56 -10.00 12.25 -8.10
N GLY A 57 -11.05 11.48 -7.78
CA GLY A 57 -11.95 10.86 -8.78
C GLY A 57 -11.38 9.76 -9.70
N ASP A 58 -10.06 9.59 -9.76
CA ASP A 58 -9.38 8.87 -10.85
C ASP A 58 -8.66 7.56 -10.45
N VAL A 59 -9.00 6.95 -9.31
CA VAL A 59 -8.48 5.60 -9.02
C VAL A 59 -9.39 4.58 -9.67
N ASP A 60 -9.21 4.43 -10.99
CA ASP A 60 -9.88 3.41 -11.80
C ASP A 60 -9.52 2.02 -11.26
N GLY A 61 -10.42 1.35 -10.53
CA GLY A 61 -10.23 -0.06 -10.19
C GLY A 61 -10.96 -0.54 -8.95
N LYS A 62 -11.11 -1.86 -8.85
CA LYS A 62 -11.60 -2.53 -7.65
C LYS A 62 -10.40 -2.73 -6.72
N LEU A 63 -10.44 -2.12 -5.54
CA LEU A 63 -9.39 -2.22 -4.54
C LEU A 63 -9.96 -2.50 -3.15
N VAL A 64 -9.15 -3.15 -2.32
CA VAL A 64 -9.40 -3.31 -0.89
C VAL A 64 -8.15 -2.89 -0.13
N ILE A 65 -8.35 -2.17 0.98
CA ILE A 65 -7.28 -1.63 1.82
C ILE A 65 -7.37 -2.27 3.19
N PHE A 66 -6.26 -2.79 3.70
CA PHE A 66 -6.15 -3.41 5.01
C PHE A 66 -5.04 -2.73 5.82
N ALA A 67 -5.30 -2.45 7.09
CA ALA A 67 -4.23 -2.14 8.03
C ALA A 67 -3.44 -3.43 8.34
N VAL A 68 -2.12 -3.36 8.27
CA VAL A 68 -1.22 -4.48 8.50
C VAL A 68 -0.61 -4.34 9.89
N ASN A 69 -1.12 -5.13 10.83
CA ASN A 69 -0.59 -5.20 12.20
C ASN A 69 0.44 -6.31 12.38
N SER A 70 0.46 -7.27 11.46
CA SER A 70 1.39 -8.40 11.45
C SER A 70 1.53 -8.95 10.04
N TYR A 71 2.72 -9.38 9.67
CA TYR A 71 3.00 -10.04 8.40
C TYR A 71 3.75 -11.36 8.65
N PHE A 72 3.23 -12.50 8.17
CA PHE A 72 3.82 -13.83 8.39
C PHE A 72 3.43 -14.82 7.28
N GLY A 73 4.37 -15.67 6.86
CA GLY A 73 4.16 -16.68 5.82
C GLY A 73 5.37 -16.86 4.89
N PHE A 74 5.17 -17.62 3.81
CA PHE A 74 6.16 -17.77 2.75
C PHE A 74 6.02 -16.63 1.73
N HIS A 75 7.09 -15.87 1.52
CA HIS A 75 7.09 -14.75 0.57
C HIS A 75 8.51 -14.45 0.05
N ASN A 76 8.60 -13.61 -0.99
CA ASN A 76 9.81 -12.96 -1.47
C ASN A 76 10.63 -12.36 -0.31
N LYS A 77 11.95 -12.64 -0.32
CA LYS A 77 12.92 -12.18 0.69
C LYS A 77 13.08 -10.66 0.77
N THR A 78 13.11 -9.98 -0.37
CA THR A 78 13.20 -8.51 -0.48
C THR A 78 11.99 -7.81 0.16
N THR A 79 10.76 -8.31 -0.06
CA THR A 79 9.54 -7.82 0.59
C THR A 79 9.64 -7.97 2.10
N TRP A 80 10.11 -9.14 2.55
CA TRP A 80 10.35 -9.42 3.96
C TRP A 80 11.34 -8.46 4.60
N GLU A 81 12.50 -8.25 3.97
CA GLU A 81 13.53 -7.33 4.45
C GLU A 81 13.03 -5.89 4.48
N TRP A 82 12.27 -5.48 3.46
CA TRP A 82 11.68 -4.15 3.39
C TRP A 82 10.70 -3.89 4.54
N LEU A 83 9.81 -4.85 4.82
CA LEU A 83 8.81 -4.77 5.91
C LEU A 83 9.47 -4.80 7.28
N LYS A 84 10.42 -5.73 7.49
CA LYS A 84 11.14 -5.86 8.76
C LYS A 84 11.91 -4.60 9.12
N ALA A 85 12.53 -3.93 8.13
CA ALA A 85 13.21 -2.66 8.34
C ALA A 85 12.27 -1.52 8.79
N ARG A 86 10.95 -1.70 8.62
CA ARG A 86 9.89 -0.76 9.01
C ARG A 86 9.09 -1.20 10.23
N GLY A 87 9.52 -2.28 10.91
CA GLY A 87 8.91 -2.75 12.15
C GLY A 87 7.60 -3.51 11.98
N VAL A 88 7.35 -4.06 10.78
CA VAL A 88 6.23 -4.98 10.49
C VAL A 88 6.69 -6.42 10.58
#